data_AF-A0A3N0AMV5-F1
#
_entry.id   AF-A0A3N0AMV5-F1
#
_cell.length_a   1.000
_cell.length_b   1.000
_cell.length_c   1.000
_cell.angle_alpha   90.00
_cell.angle_beta   90.00
_cell.angle_gamma   90.00
#
_symmetry.space_group_name_H-M   'P 1'
#
loop_
_entity.id
_entity.type
_entity.pdbx_description
1 polymer ?
#
loop_
_entity_poly.entity_id
_entity_poly.type
_entity_poly.pdbx_seq_one_letter_code
_entity_poly.pdbx_strand_id
1 'polypeptide(L)'
;MKKRTREKVALLVFALLVVLGGSVLLRYFETGRSFNMAATAVDDAFGQMSGYTAIVFDGTYDVLDALRPTKLPSVDGDADERPETLGEMVAAELARLPLSMRERPVYASDVRSFYEEKGAGVLTLNLDDLARYEKPRILMAGDRKIGVVAVDYYASARQLEKLHDELASAGAESFVCLVPRLSCLGSTDDFNVVIVTDDDQAEPGRGEGEGNAHIVYAPERGQVGVVLLTSLNVPSSKVYASL
;
A
#
# COMPACT_ATOMS: atom_id res chain seq x y z
N MET A 1 40.88 3.83 -48.89
CA MET A 1 40.99 4.24 -47.47
C MET A 1 39.67 4.72 -46.84
N LYS A 2 38.75 5.40 -47.56
CA LYS A 2 37.47 5.93 -47.01
C LYS A 2 36.48 4.88 -46.47
N LYS A 3 36.48 3.63 -46.98
CA LYS A 3 35.50 2.58 -46.60
C LYS A 3 35.76 2.01 -45.20
N ARG A 4 37.04 1.71 -44.89
CA ARG A 4 37.49 1.25 -43.56
C ARG A 4 37.21 2.28 -42.45
N THR A 5 37.21 3.57 -42.77
CA THR A 5 36.90 4.63 -41.78
C THR A 5 35.41 4.67 -41.43
N ARG A 6 34.53 4.49 -42.43
CA ARG A 6 33.07 4.45 -42.20
C ARG A 6 32.63 3.22 -41.42
N GLU A 7 33.25 2.08 -41.68
CA GLU A 7 33.00 0.83 -40.97
C GLU A 7 33.42 0.92 -39.50
N LYS A 8 34.58 1.52 -39.21
CA LYS A 8 35.01 1.79 -37.82
C LYS A 8 34.08 2.76 -37.09
N VAL A 9 33.60 3.80 -37.78
CA VAL A 9 32.63 4.74 -37.20
C VAL A 9 31.30 4.06 -36.92
N ALA A 10 30.79 3.24 -37.85
CA ALA A 10 29.55 2.50 -37.65
C ALA A 10 29.66 1.51 -36.47
N LEU A 11 30.80 0.82 -36.35
CA LEU A 11 31.04 -0.09 -35.23
C LEU A 11 31.08 0.64 -33.89
N LEU A 12 31.69 1.83 -33.85
CA LEU A 12 31.76 2.66 -32.64
C LEU A 12 30.37 3.17 -32.24
N VAL A 13 29.57 3.64 -33.21
CA VAL A 13 28.18 4.07 -32.98
C VAL A 13 27.32 2.91 -32.49
N PHE A 14 27.47 1.72 -33.09
CA PHE A 14 26.73 0.53 -32.66
C PHE A 14 27.10 0.11 -31.24
N ALA A 15 28.40 0.05 -30.92
CA ALA A 15 28.86 -0.26 -29.57
C ALA A 15 28.33 0.77 -28.54
N LEU A 16 28.33 2.05 -28.90
CA LEU A 16 27.79 3.11 -28.05
C LEU A 16 26.27 2.96 -27.85
N LEU A 17 25.52 2.60 -28.90
CA LEU A 17 24.09 2.31 -28.81
C LEU A 17 23.78 1.08 -27.95
N VAL A 18 24.61 0.03 -28.03
CA VAL A 18 24.45 -1.16 -27.19
C VAL A 18 24.72 -0.83 -25.71
N VAL A 19 25.73 -0.01 -25.42
CA VAL A 19 26.03 0.42 -24.05
C VAL A 19 24.95 1.35 -23.49
N LEU A 20 24.46 2.30 -24.29
CA LEU A 20 23.35 3.18 -23.90
C LEU A 20 22.02 2.43 -23.76
N GLY A 21 21.70 1.57 -24.71
CA GLY A 21 20.51 0.72 -24.64
C GLY A 21 20.57 -0.23 -23.45
N GLY A 22 21.74 -0.84 -23.22
CA GLY A 22 21.99 -1.72 -22.08
C GLY A 22 21.93 -0.99 -20.75
N SER A 23 22.43 0.25 -20.65
CA SER A 23 22.35 1.03 -19.40
C SER A 23 20.93 1.51 -19.10
N VAL A 24 20.16 1.89 -20.12
CA VAL A 24 18.73 2.18 -19.98
C VAL A 24 17.97 0.93 -19.54
N LEU A 25 18.28 -0.24 -20.12
CA LEU A 25 17.64 -1.50 -19.75
C LEU A 25 18.03 -1.94 -18.32
N LEU A 26 19.29 -1.77 -17.92
CA LEU A 26 19.75 -2.04 -16.56
C LEU A 26 19.09 -1.11 -15.54
N ARG A 27 18.99 0.19 -15.83
CA ARG A 27 18.25 1.16 -15.01
C ARG A 27 16.75 0.80 -14.92
N TYR A 28 16.17 0.32 -16.02
CA TYR A 28 14.81 -0.18 -16.05
C TYR A 28 14.63 -1.43 -15.18
N PHE A 29 15.58 -2.38 -15.20
CA PHE A 29 15.59 -3.56 -14.32
C PHE A 29 15.85 -3.22 -12.85
N GLU A 30 16.66 -2.20 -12.53
CA GLU A 30 16.81 -1.66 -11.17
C GLU A 30 15.48 -1.08 -10.64
N THR A 31 14.56 -0.69 -11.54
CA THR A 31 13.18 -0.28 -11.21
C THR A 31 12.23 -1.50 -11.11
N GLY A 32 12.76 -2.71 -10.96
CA GLY A 32 12.06 -4.00 -10.98
C GLY A 32 10.94 -4.19 -9.95
N ARG A 33 10.80 -3.30 -8.95
CA ARG A 33 9.60 -3.25 -8.09
C ARG A 33 8.32 -2.98 -8.89
N SER A 34 8.40 -2.17 -9.95
CA SER A 34 7.24 -1.84 -10.79
C SER A 34 6.69 -3.04 -11.55
N PHE A 35 7.54 -3.96 -11.99
CA PHE A 35 7.13 -5.14 -12.75
C PHE A 35 6.46 -6.20 -11.86
N ASN A 36 6.96 -6.39 -10.63
CA ASN A 36 6.31 -7.26 -9.64
C ASN A 36 4.96 -6.68 -9.17
N MET A 37 4.84 -5.35 -9.03
CA MET A 37 3.55 -4.69 -8.77
C MET A 37 2.58 -4.84 -9.94
N ALA A 38 3.04 -4.69 -11.18
CA ALA A 38 2.20 -4.88 -12.36
C ALA A 38 1.74 -6.33 -12.53
N ALA A 39 2.61 -7.31 -12.25
CA ALA A 39 2.25 -8.73 -12.23
C ALA A 39 1.23 -9.04 -11.11
N THR A 40 1.41 -8.47 -9.92
CA THR A 40 0.45 -8.62 -8.81
C THR A 40 -0.92 -8.01 -9.16
N ALA A 41 -0.94 -6.86 -9.84
CA ALA A 41 -2.19 -6.23 -10.29
C ALA A 41 -2.91 -7.06 -11.38
N VAL A 42 -2.16 -7.72 -12.26
CA VAL A 42 -2.68 -8.65 -13.26
C VAL A 42 -3.20 -9.92 -12.58
N ASP A 43 -2.44 -10.55 -11.68
CA ASP A 43 -2.87 -11.76 -10.98
C ASP A 43 -4.08 -11.53 -10.06
N ASP A 44 -4.17 -10.37 -9.39
CA ASP A 44 -5.37 -9.92 -8.67
C ASP A 44 -6.57 -9.74 -9.62
N ALA A 45 -6.35 -9.22 -10.83
CA ALA A 45 -7.42 -9.03 -11.81
C ALA A 45 -7.89 -10.34 -12.47
N PHE A 46 -7.00 -11.32 -12.68
CA PHE A 46 -7.26 -12.53 -13.48
C PHE A 46 -7.46 -13.83 -12.68
N GLY A 47 -7.23 -13.85 -11.36
CA GLY A 47 -8.00 -14.71 -10.45
C GLY A 47 -7.45 -16.09 -10.08
N GLN A 48 -6.13 -16.26 -9.92
CA GLN A 48 -5.58 -17.37 -9.14
C GLN A 48 -4.49 -16.84 -8.21
N MET A 49 -4.83 -16.71 -6.91
CA MET A 49 -3.94 -16.11 -5.91
C MET A 49 -3.36 -17.16 -4.96
N SER A 50 -3.28 -18.42 -5.39
CA SER A 50 -2.64 -19.49 -4.64
C SER A 50 -1.17 -19.16 -4.37
N GLY A 51 -0.79 -19.07 -3.10
CA GLY A 51 0.57 -18.69 -2.68
C GLY A 51 0.77 -17.19 -2.43
N TYR A 52 -0.28 -16.38 -2.59
CA TYR A 52 -0.32 -14.99 -2.12
C TYR A 52 -0.92 -14.91 -0.72
N THR A 53 -0.52 -13.86 0.00
CA THR A 53 -1.09 -13.52 1.30
C THR A 53 -1.71 -12.13 1.26
N ALA A 54 -3.00 -12.04 1.55
CA ALA A 54 -3.72 -10.78 1.63
C ALA A 54 -3.87 -10.34 3.09
N ILE A 55 -3.29 -9.20 3.42
CA ILE A 55 -3.48 -8.51 4.70
C ILE A 55 -4.56 -7.46 4.47
N VAL A 56 -5.70 -7.62 5.12
CA VAL A 56 -6.88 -6.75 4.97
C VAL A 56 -7.07 -5.97 6.27
N PHE A 57 -7.31 -4.67 6.17
CA PHE A 57 -7.57 -3.80 7.31
C PHE A 57 -8.57 -2.71 6.97
N ASP A 58 -9.38 -2.33 7.96
CA ASP A 58 -10.31 -1.23 7.82
C ASP A 58 -9.57 0.12 7.84
N GLY A 59 -10.07 1.09 7.08
CA GLY A 59 -9.56 2.45 7.09
C GLY A 59 -9.80 3.14 8.44
N THR A 60 -8.74 3.73 8.99
CA THR A 60 -8.78 4.47 10.26
C THR A 60 -8.84 5.98 10.08
N TYR A 61 -8.51 6.48 8.88
CA TYR A 61 -8.39 7.91 8.64
C TYR A 61 -9.78 8.56 8.56
N ASP A 62 -10.05 9.56 9.39
CA ASP A 62 -11.33 10.27 9.38
C ASP A 62 -11.13 11.65 8.76
N VAL A 63 -11.64 11.83 7.53
CA VAL A 63 -11.57 13.10 6.78
C VAL A 63 -12.20 14.27 7.58
N LEU A 64 -13.16 13.97 8.45
CA LEU A 64 -13.80 14.96 9.32
C LEU A 64 -12.96 15.30 10.57
N ASP A 65 -12.00 14.47 10.97
CA ASP A 65 -11.06 14.80 12.05
C ASP A 65 -9.96 15.75 11.58
N ALA A 66 -9.49 15.61 10.33
CA ALA A 66 -8.56 16.56 9.70
C ALA A 66 -9.21 17.95 9.47
N LEU A 67 -10.55 18.00 9.43
CA LEU A 67 -11.34 19.22 9.32
C LEU A 67 -11.87 19.73 10.67
N ARG A 68 -11.58 19.07 11.81
CA ARG A 68 -12.05 19.51 13.13
C ARG A 68 -11.33 20.82 13.50
N PRO A 69 -11.97 22.00 13.39
CA PRO A 69 -11.30 23.24 13.70
C PRO A 69 -11.07 23.30 15.21
N THR A 70 -9.87 23.72 15.66
CA THR A 70 -9.58 23.95 17.09
C THR A 70 -10.34 25.14 17.68
N LYS A 71 -11.40 25.62 17.03
CA LYS A 71 -12.26 26.69 17.50
C LYS A 71 -13.57 26.65 16.73
N LEU A 72 -14.69 26.48 17.43
CA LEU A 72 -16.02 26.69 16.88
C LEU A 72 -16.15 28.17 16.45
N PRO A 73 -16.52 28.48 15.20
CA PRO A 73 -17.21 29.72 14.90
C PRO A 73 -18.71 29.52 15.18
N SER A 74 -19.29 30.54 15.79
CA SER A 74 -20.74 30.71 15.95
C SER A 74 -21.44 30.76 14.60
N VAL A 75 -22.56 30.05 14.51
CA VAL A 75 -23.49 30.05 13.37
C VAL A 75 -24.20 31.40 13.29
N ASP A 76 -24.11 32.05 12.13
CA ASP A 76 -25.14 32.94 11.59
C ASP A 76 -25.02 32.98 10.05
N GLY A 77 -26.13 32.74 9.35
CA GLY A 77 -26.39 33.33 8.03
C GLY A 77 -26.42 32.41 6.79
N ASP A 78 -27.64 31.97 6.46
CA ASP A 78 -28.30 31.78 5.14
C ASP A 78 -27.72 30.91 4.00
N ALA A 79 -28.64 30.13 3.45
CA ALA A 79 -28.54 29.32 2.24
C ALA A 79 -29.15 30.06 1.05
N ASP A 80 -28.35 30.30 0.00
CA ASP A 80 -28.75 30.16 -1.41
C ASP A 80 -27.52 30.40 -2.28
N GLU A 81 -27.10 29.43 -3.10
CA GLU A 81 -26.71 29.71 -4.48
C GLU A 81 -26.50 28.44 -5.31
N ARG A 82 -26.92 28.53 -6.56
CA ARG A 82 -26.88 27.46 -7.55
C ARG A 82 -25.45 27.17 -8.02
N PRO A 83 -25.22 25.94 -8.44
CA PRO A 83 -23.87 25.43 -8.69
C PRO A 83 -23.34 25.65 -10.12
N GLU A 84 -22.04 25.94 -10.25
CA GLU A 84 -21.35 26.25 -11.52
C GLU A 84 -20.06 25.43 -11.76
N THR A 85 -20.00 24.15 -11.36
CA THR A 85 -18.73 23.39 -11.47
C THR A 85 -18.83 22.05 -12.21
N LEU A 86 -17.71 21.66 -12.83
CA LEU A 86 -17.52 20.38 -13.54
C LEU A 86 -17.92 19.15 -12.72
N GLY A 87 -17.90 19.26 -11.38
CA GLY A 87 -18.35 18.22 -10.45
C GLY A 87 -19.85 17.90 -10.57
N GLU A 88 -20.65 18.84 -11.04
CA GLU A 88 -22.09 18.63 -11.20
C GLU A 88 -22.47 17.91 -12.48
N MET A 89 -21.72 18.16 -13.54
CA MET A 89 -21.87 17.45 -14.80
C MET A 89 -21.51 15.97 -14.63
N VAL A 90 -20.55 15.68 -13.74
CA VAL A 90 -20.20 14.32 -13.31
C VAL A 90 -21.30 13.71 -12.44
N ALA A 91 -21.90 14.47 -11.51
CA ALA A 91 -23.02 14.02 -10.70
C ALA A 91 -24.29 13.67 -11.53
N ALA A 92 -24.57 14.45 -12.58
CA ALA A 92 -25.70 14.20 -13.49
C ALA A 92 -25.50 12.97 -14.40
N GLU A 93 -24.27 12.70 -14.84
CA GLU A 93 -23.95 11.51 -15.64
C GLU A 93 -23.86 10.25 -14.78
N LEU A 94 -23.40 10.39 -13.53
CA LEU A 94 -23.42 9.34 -12.52
C LEU A 94 -24.85 8.89 -12.23
N ALA A 95 -25.83 9.78 -12.10
CA ALA A 95 -27.24 9.44 -11.81
C ALA A 95 -27.91 8.43 -12.77
N ARG A 96 -27.28 8.08 -13.91
CA ARG A 96 -27.79 7.12 -14.91
C ARG A 96 -27.36 5.66 -14.72
N LEU A 97 -26.52 5.36 -13.73
CA LEU A 97 -26.08 3.98 -13.46
C LEU A 97 -27.09 3.20 -12.59
N PRO A 98 -27.30 1.89 -12.87
CA PRO A 98 -28.30 1.07 -12.18
C PRO A 98 -28.00 0.91 -10.67
N LEU A 99 -29.05 1.09 -9.86
CA LEU A 99 -29.11 1.27 -8.40
C LEU A 99 -28.55 0.15 -7.50
N SER A 100 -28.00 -0.93 -8.04
CA SER A 100 -27.48 -2.05 -7.25
C SER A 100 -26.08 -1.85 -6.68
N MET A 101 -25.38 -0.77 -7.07
CA MET A 101 -23.96 -0.55 -6.77
C MET A 101 -23.68 0.88 -6.27
N ARG A 102 -24.61 1.45 -5.48
CA ARG A 102 -24.44 2.75 -4.84
C ARG A 102 -24.72 2.64 -3.34
N GLU A 103 -23.84 3.23 -2.54
CA GLU A 103 -24.07 3.59 -1.13
C GLU A 103 -24.03 2.46 -0.08
N ARG A 104 -23.02 1.57 -0.09
CA ARG A 104 -22.71 0.78 1.11
C ARG A 104 -21.21 0.86 1.45
N PRO A 105 -20.84 1.11 2.72
CA PRO A 105 -19.45 1.07 3.14
C PRO A 105 -18.87 -0.31 2.80
N VAL A 106 -17.64 -0.33 2.31
CA VAL A 106 -16.94 -1.59 2.02
C VAL A 106 -16.45 -2.13 3.36
N TYR A 107 -16.81 -3.37 3.68
CA TYR A 107 -16.38 -4.01 4.92
C TYR A 107 -15.17 -4.91 4.68
N ALA A 108 -14.22 -4.94 5.61
CA ALA A 108 -13.09 -5.86 5.54
C ALA A 108 -13.51 -7.34 5.43
N SER A 109 -14.69 -7.72 5.93
CA SER A 109 -15.27 -9.06 5.79
C SER A 109 -15.56 -9.44 4.33
N ASP A 110 -16.05 -8.49 3.54
CA ASP A 110 -16.44 -8.72 2.15
C ASP A 110 -15.19 -8.88 1.29
N VAL A 111 -14.20 -8.00 1.52
CA VAL A 111 -12.90 -8.05 0.86
C VAL A 111 -12.13 -9.31 1.27
N ARG A 112 -12.20 -9.71 2.54
CA ARG A 112 -11.63 -10.98 3.01
C ARG A 112 -12.20 -12.16 2.25
N SER A 113 -13.53 -12.28 2.19
CA SER A 113 -14.20 -13.39 1.51
C SER A 113 -13.80 -13.45 0.04
N PHE A 114 -13.71 -12.28 -0.62
CA PHE A 114 -13.24 -12.16 -1.99
C PHE A 114 -11.83 -12.72 -2.22
N TYR A 115 -10.87 -12.46 -1.31
CA TYR A 115 -9.51 -12.99 -1.43
C TYR A 115 -9.40 -14.47 -1.02
N GLU A 116 -10.20 -14.93 -0.05
CA GLU A 116 -10.30 -16.34 0.32
C GLU A 116 -10.84 -17.18 -0.86
N GLU A 117 -11.87 -16.70 -1.55
CA GLU A 117 -12.44 -17.36 -2.75
C GLU A 117 -11.44 -17.45 -3.91
N LYS A 118 -10.52 -16.48 -4.04
CA LYS A 118 -9.40 -16.52 -5.00
C LYS A 118 -8.25 -17.46 -4.59
N GLY A 119 -8.33 -18.07 -3.41
CA GLY A 119 -7.34 -19.02 -2.88
C GLY A 119 -6.13 -18.38 -2.22
N ALA A 120 -6.21 -17.10 -1.82
CA ALA A 120 -5.15 -16.44 -1.05
C ALA A 120 -5.24 -16.81 0.44
N GLY A 121 -4.10 -16.83 1.14
CA GLY A 121 -4.10 -16.81 2.60
C GLY A 121 -4.49 -15.42 3.09
N VAL A 122 -5.55 -15.29 3.90
CA VAL A 122 -6.04 -13.97 4.32
C VAL A 122 -5.80 -13.74 5.81
N LEU A 123 -5.32 -12.54 6.15
CA LEU A 123 -5.15 -12.05 7.51
C LEU A 123 -5.87 -10.72 7.66
N THR A 124 -6.77 -10.62 8.64
CA THR A 124 -7.42 -9.34 8.97
C THR A 124 -6.72 -8.69 10.15
N LEU A 125 -6.28 -7.45 9.99
CA LEU A 125 -5.72 -6.63 11.07
C LEU A 125 -6.74 -5.60 11.53
N ASN A 126 -6.91 -5.49 12.84
CA ASN A 126 -7.71 -4.44 13.46
C ASN A 126 -6.78 -3.27 13.82
N LEU A 127 -6.94 -2.13 13.13
CA LEU A 127 -6.12 -0.94 13.34
C LEU A 127 -6.67 0.01 14.42
N ASP A 128 -7.91 -0.19 14.88
CA ASP A 128 -8.52 0.59 15.98
C ASP A 128 -7.94 0.22 17.36
N ASP A 129 -7.34 -0.98 17.48
CA ASP A 129 -6.79 -1.54 18.72
C ASP A 129 -5.29 -1.87 18.54
N LEU A 130 -4.46 -0.83 18.37
CA LEU A 130 -3.00 -0.96 18.23
C LEU A 130 -2.35 -1.63 19.45
N ALA A 131 -2.90 -1.43 20.64
CA ALA A 131 -2.41 -2.00 21.90
C ALA A 131 -2.30 -3.54 21.86
N ARG A 132 -3.14 -4.19 21.04
CA ARG A 132 -3.09 -5.63 20.80
C ARG A 132 -1.79 -6.13 20.19
N TYR A 133 -1.07 -5.26 19.49
CA TYR A 133 0.15 -5.59 18.76
C TYR A 133 1.39 -4.93 19.36
N GLU A 134 1.29 -4.20 20.48
CA GLU A 134 2.46 -3.64 21.19
C GLU A 134 3.52 -4.70 21.49
N LYS A 135 3.07 -5.91 21.85
CA LYS A 135 3.93 -7.08 21.96
C LYS A 135 3.98 -7.78 20.61
N PRO A 136 5.18 -8.17 20.10
CA PRO A 136 5.30 -8.93 18.86
C PRO A 136 4.41 -10.18 18.86
N ARG A 137 3.63 -10.38 17.80
CA ARG A 137 2.73 -11.52 17.65
C ARG A 137 2.93 -12.22 16.31
N ILE A 138 2.78 -13.54 16.32
CA ILE A 138 2.70 -14.34 15.10
C ILE A 138 1.23 -14.63 14.79
N LEU A 139 0.79 -14.23 13.61
CA LEU A 139 -0.54 -14.46 13.08
C LEU A 139 -0.44 -15.38 11.85
N MET A 140 -1.38 -16.31 11.72
CA MET A 140 -1.44 -17.21 10.58
C MET A 140 -2.26 -16.59 9.45
N ALA A 141 -1.76 -16.68 8.23
CA ALA A 141 -2.45 -16.26 7.02
C ALA A 141 -2.39 -17.41 6.00
N GLY A 142 -3.37 -18.31 6.08
CA GLY A 142 -3.27 -19.63 5.42
C GLY A 142 -2.23 -20.51 6.12
N ASP A 143 -1.23 -20.95 5.36
CA ASP A 143 -0.09 -21.76 5.82
C ASP A 143 1.11 -20.93 6.30
N ARG A 144 1.08 -19.61 6.09
CA ARG A 144 2.21 -18.72 6.38
C ARG A 144 2.08 -18.03 7.73
N LYS A 145 3.23 -17.80 8.37
CA LYS A 145 3.35 -17.09 9.65
C LYS A 145 3.79 -15.64 9.43
N ILE A 146 2.91 -14.70 9.77
CA ILE A 146 3.19 -13.27 9.71
C ILE A 146 3.47 -12.74 11.11
N GLY A 147 4.62 -12.11 11.28
CA GLY A 147 4.97 -11.34 12.46
C GLY A 147 4.39 -9.93 12.39
N VAL A 148 3.59 -9.56 13.38
CA VAL A 148 2.97 -8.23 13.48
C VAL A 148 3.38 -7.59 14.79
N VAL A 149 3.80 -6.33 14.73
CA VAL A 149 4.14 -5.49 15.89
C VAL A 149 3.62 -4.07 15.68
N ALA A 150 3.12 -3.45 16.74
CA ALA A 150 2.80 -2.03 16.77
C ALA A 150 3.85 -1.26 17.57
N VAL A 151 4.26 -0.11 17.05
CA VAL A 151 5.24 0.78 17.67
C VAL A 151 4.67 2.19 17.68
N ASP A 152 4.30 2.68 18.86
CA ASP A 152 3.73 4.02 19.08
C ASP A 152 4.75 5.04 19.62
N TYR A 153 5.98 4.59 19.93
CA TYR A 153 7.08 5.40 20.42
C TYR A 153 8.23 5.47 19.41
N TYR A 154 9.17 6.40 19.61
CA TYR A 154 10.38 6.43 18.78
C TYR A 154 11.28 5.22 19.06
N ALA A 155 11.37 4.31 18.09
CA ALA A 155 12.23 3.14 18.12
C ALA A 155 13.46 3.35 17.22
N SER A 156 14.64 3.29 17.84
CA SER A 156 15.92 3.30 17.12
C SER A 156 16.11 2.03 16.29
N ALA A 157 16.97 2.08 15.26
CA ALA A 157 17.28 0.92 14.41
C ALA A 157 17.64 -0.34 15.21
N ARG A 158 18.42 -0.20 16.29
CA ARG A 158 18.79 -1.32 17.18
C ARG A 158 17.60 -1.93 17.92
N GLN A 159 16.60 -1.12 18.28
CA GLN A 159 15.38 -1.64 18.91
C GLN A 159 14.50 -2.36 17.90
N LEU A 160 14.46 -1.86 16.65
CA LEU A 160 13.71 -2.49 15.56
C LEU A 160 14.33 -3.83 15.15
N GLU A 161 15.66 -3.91 15.04
CA GLU A 161 16.41 -5.15 14.82
C GLU A 161 16.08 -6.19 15.90
N LYS A 162 16.00 -5.77 17.17
CA LYS A 162 15.61 -6.67 18.25
C LYS A 162 14.17 -7.19 18.11
N LEU A 163 13.22 -6.34 17.73
CA LEU A 163 11.83 -6.75 17.49
C LEU A 163 11.74 -7.70 16.29
N HIS A 164 12.53 -7.45 15.24
CA HIS A 164 12.66 -8.34 14.10
C HIS A 164 13.19 -9.71 14.53
N ASP A 165 14.28 -9.76 15.30
CA ASP A 165 14.87 -11.01 15.80
C ASP A 165 13.91 -11.80 16.68
N GLU A 166 13.12 -11.11 17.53
CA GLU A 166 12.08 -11.73 18.35
C GLU A 166 10.99 -12.40 17.48
N LEU A 167 10.55 -11.72 16.42
CA LEU A 167 9.58 -12.26 15.46
C LEU A 167 10.17 -13.42 14.63
N ALA A 168 11.41 -13.26 14.16
CA ALA A 168 12.11 -14.26 13.36
C ALA A 168 12.36 -15.54 14.17
N SER A 169 12.77 -15.39 15.44
CA SER A 169 12.95 -16.51 16.37
C SER A 169 11.65 -17.23 16.69
N ALA A 170 10.51 -16.53 16.67
CA ALA A 170 9.18 -17.11 16.80
C ALA A 170 8.70 -17.80 15.49
N GLY A 171 9.47 -17.71 14.40
CA GLY A 171 9.20 -18.34 13.12
C GLY A 171 8.33 -17.52 12.17
N ALA A 172 8.35 -16.18 12.29
CA ALA A 172 7.75 -15.30 11.28
C ALA A 172 8.48 -15.43 9.94
N GLU A 173 7.73 -15.52 8.85
CA GLU A 173 8.24 -15.51 7.47
C GLU A 173 8.08 -14.15 6.80
N SER A 174 7.17 -13.32 7.33
CA SER A 174 6.89 -11.95 6.85
C SER A 174 6.75 -11.03 8.06
N PHE A 175 7.22 -9.79 7.95
CA PHE A 175 7.27 -8.83 9.03
C PHE A 175 6.46 -7.58 8.70
N VAL A 176 5.46 -7.28 9.52
CA VAL A 176 4.54 -6.16 9.36
C VAL A 176 4.61 -5.28 10.61
N CYS A 177 4.89 -4.00 10.41
CA CYS A 177 4.92 -3.01 11.48
C CYS A 177 3.71 -2.07 11.37
N LEU A 178 3.03 -1.82 12.48
CA LEU A 178 1.96 -0.84 12.59
C LEU A 178 2.50 0.37 13.35
N VAL A 179 2.36 1.57 12.78
CA VAL A 179 2.81 2.80 13.42
C VAL A 179 1.76 3.90 13.26
N PRO A 180 1.62 4.81 14.24
CA PRO A 180 0.79 5.98 14.04
C PRO A 180 1.40 6.89 12.97
N ARG A 181 2.73 7.09 13.01
CA ARG A 181 3.49 7.97 12.09
C ARG A 181 4.84 7.36 11.75
N LEU A 182 5.38 7.68 10.57
CA LEU A 182 6.70 7.20 10.16
C LEU A 182 7.84 7.67 11.06
N SER A 183 7.68 8.84 11.70
CA SER A 183 8.67 9.38 12.63
C SER A 183 8.89 8.54 13.89
N CYS A 184 8.02 7.56 14.17
CA CYS A 184 8.24 6.57 15.22
C CYS A 184 9.37 5.59 14.88
N LEU A 185 9.75 5.45 13.61
CA LEU A 185 10.76 4.49 13.18
C LEU A 185 12.07 5.19 12.84
N GLY A 186 13.16 4.75 13.46
CA GLY A 186 14.51 5.18 13.09
C GLY A 186 15.03 4.55 11.78
N SER A 187 14.43 3.45 11.35
CA SER A 187 14.67 2.78 10.06
C SER A 187 13.46 1.91 9.70
N THR A 188 13.25 1.63 8.42
CA THR A 188 12.20 0.71 7.93
C THR A 188 12.75 -0.61 7.38
N ASP A 189 14.07 -0.78 7.30
CA ASP A 189 14.71 -1.86 6.54
C ASP A 189 14.41 -3.29 7.04
N ASP A 190 14.08 -3.42 8.32
CA ASP A 190 13.82 -4.71 8.99
C ASP A 190 12.39 -5.24 8.76
N PHE A 191 11.53 -4.47 8.09
CA PHE A 191 10.13 -4.83 7.86
C PHE A 191 9.81 -4.94 6.37
N ASN A 192 8.91 -5.85 6.02
CA ASN A 192 8.40 -5.95 4.65
C ASN A 192 7.34 -4.88 4.37
N VAL A 193 6.47 -4.65 5.35
CA VAL A 193 5.33 -3.71 5.25
C VAL A 193 5.27 -2.86 6.50
N VAL A 194 5.09 -1.55 6.30
CA VAL A 194 4.81 -0.61 7.39
C VAL A 194 3.44 0.01 7.11
N ILE A 195 2.47 -0.21 8.00
CA ILE A 195 1.14 0.37 7.91
C ILE A 195 1.08 1.57 8.85
N VAL A 196 0.82 2.75 8.28
CA VAL A 196 0.75 4.02 9.00
C VAL A 196 -0.72 4.36 9.25
N THR A 197 -1.12 4.48 10.51
CA THR A 197 -2.55 4.59 10.88
C THR A 197 -3.06 6.01 11.04
N ASP A 198 -2.20 6.98 11.36
CA ASP A 198 -2.59 8.36 11.73
C ASP A 198 -1.50 9.37 11.33
N ASP A 199 -1.32 9.57 10.02
CA ASP A 199 -0.41 10.56 9.46
C ASP A 199 -1.20 11.63 8.70
N ASP A 200 -1.23 12.83 9.28
CA ASP A 200 -1.93 14.01 8.78
C ASP A 200 -1.29 14.63 7.53
N GLN A 201 -0.07 14.20 7.19
CA GLN A 201 0.70 14.71 6.05
C GLN A 201 0.70 13.75 4.84
N ALA A 202 0.07 12.58 4.95
CA ALA A 202 0.11 11.54 3.94
C ALA A 202 -1.14 11.47 3.06
N GLU A 203 -0.98 11.07 1.80
CA GLU A 203 -2.11 10.72 0.93
C GLU A 203 -2.67 9.34 1.34
N PRO A 204 -3.92 9.25 1.83
CA PRO A 204 -4.51 7.99 2.27
C PRO A 204 -4.50 6.93 1.16
N GLY A 205 -4.13 5.69 1.48
CA GLY A 205 -4.13 4.59 0.52
C GLY A 205 -2.96 4.54 -0.46
N ARG A 206 -2.05 5.53 -0.45
CA ARG A 206 -0.84 5.50 -1.26
C ARG A 206 0.19 4.57 -0.63
N GLY A 207 0.71 3.65 -1.45
CA GLY A 207 1.88 2.86 -1.09
C GLY A 207 3.14 3.58 -1.56
N GLU A 208 4.04 4.00 -0.66
CA GLU A 208 5.34 4.56 -1.03
C GLU A 208 6.45 3.57 -0.67
N GLY A 209 7.25 3.20 -1.67
CA GLY A 209 8.40 2.31 -1.46
C GLY A 209 9.61 3.13 -1.06
N GLU A 210 9.78 3.41 0.23
CA GLU A 210 10.99 4.04 0.76
C GLU A 210 11.88 2.97 1.43
N GLY A 211 13.09 2.75 0.90
CA GLY A 211 13.98 1.70 1.39
C GLY A 211 13.56 0.28 0.99
N ASN A 212 13.73 -0.69 1.90
CA ASN A 212 13.37 -2.11 1.71
C ASN A 212 11.89 -2.43 2.08
N ALA A 213 11.22 -1.53 2.79
CA ALA A 213 9.83 -1.68 3.19
C ALA A 213 8.84 -1.06 2.20
N HIS A 214 7.61 -1.57 2.20
CA HIS A 214 6.47 -0.93 1.53
C HIS A 214 5.61 -0.23 2.57
N ILE A 215 5.59 1.09 2.50
CA ILE A 215 4.83 1.94 3.42
C ILE A 215 3.43 2.09 2.85
N VAL A 216 2.41 1.86 3.68
CA VAL A 216 1.01 1.97 3.31
C VAL A 216 0.28 2.81 4.33
N TYR A 217 -0.33 3.90 3.88
CA TYR A 217 -1.17 4.72 4.73
C TYR A 217 -2.57 4.14 4.82
N ALA A 218 -3.10 4.06 6.03
CA ALA A 218 -4.46 3.58 6.28
C ALA A 218 -5.46 4.43 5.49
N PRO A 219 -6.42 3.82 4.77
CA PRO A 219 -7.39 4.56 3.99
C PRO A 219 -8.45 5.20 4.89
N GLU A 220 -9.38 5.93 4.27
CA GLU A 220 -10.46 6.60 4.98
C GLU A 220 -11.44 5.62 5.64
N ARG A 221 -12.08 6.04 6.73
CA ARG A 221 -13.15 5.27 7.37
C ARG A 221 -14.24 4.93 6.36
N GLY A 222 -14.62 3.66 6.31
CA GLY A 222 -15.57 3.12 5.33
C GLY A 222 -14.93 2.63 4.02
N GLN A 223 -13.61 2.77 3.89
CA GLN A 223 -12.78 2.11 2.89
C GLN A 223 -11.98 0.98 3.54
N VAL A 224 -11.50 0.05 2.72
CA VAL A 224 -10.69 -1.10 3.16
C VAL A 224 -9.35 -1.08 2.45
N GLY A 225 -8.29 -1.12 3.24
CA GLY A 225 -6.92 -1.27 2.77
C GLY A 225 -6.57 -2.75 2.63
N VAL A 226 -5.88 -3.09 1.53
CA VAL A 226 -5.37 -4.43 1.29
C VAL A 226 -3.90 -4.33 0.93
N VAL A 227 -3.09 -5.14 1.61
CA VAL A 227 -1.70 -5.39 1.24
C VAL A 227 -1.55 -6.83 0.80
N LEU A 228 -1.12 -7.02 -0.44
CA LEU A 228 -0.84 -8.30 -1.04
C LEU A 228 0.66 -8.58 -0.94
N LEU A 229 1.01 -9.71 -0.34
CA LEU A 229 2.35 -10.26 -0.32
C LEU A 229 2.41 -11.43 -1.30
N THR A 230 3.36 -11.40 -2.23
CA THR A 230 3.65 -12.56 -3.08
C THR A 230 4.32 -13.67 -2.28
N SER A 231 4.53 -14.84 -2.90
CA SER A 231 5.30 -15.94 -2.29
C SER A 231 6.75 -15.56 -1.95
N LEU A 232 7.29 -14.52 -2.58
CA LEU A 232 8.63 -13.97 -2.31
C LEU A 232 8.59 -12.78 -1.34
N ASN A 233 7.49 -12.56 -0.62
CA ASN A 233 7.30 -11.42 0.29
C ASN A 233 7.42 -10.05 -0.40
N VAL A 234 7.14 -9.97 -1.70
CA VAL A 234 7.08 -8.67 -2.37
C VAL A 234 5.70 -8.06 -2.09
N PRO A 235 5.63 -6.89 -1.45
CA PRO A 235 4.38 -6.23 -1.13
C PRO A 235 3.81 -5.39 -2.29
N SER A 236 2.48 -5.32 -2.34
CA SER A 236 1.69 -4.40 -3.15
C SER A 236 0.47 -3.97 -2.36
N SER A 237 -0.04 -2.76 -2.55
CA SER A 237 -1.21 -2.26 -1.82
C SER A 237 -2.33 -1.80 -2.75
N LYS A 238 -3.57 -1.95 -2.27
CA LYS A 238 -4.79 -1.55 -2.97
C LYS A 238 -5.82 -1.07 -1.95
N VAL A 239 -6.65 -0.12 -2.35
CA VAL A 239 -7.77 0.36 -1.54
C VAL A 239 -9.09 0.05 -2.23
N TYR A 240 -10.05 -0.45 -1.46
CA TYR A 240 -11.43 -0.63 -1.89
C TYR A 240 -12.31 0.42 -1.21
N ALA A 241 -13.00 1.22 -2.01
CA ALA A 241 -13.91 2.27 -1.54
C ALA A 241 -15.31 2.06 -2.12
N SER A 242 -16.34 2.59 -1.43
CA SER A 242 -17.69 2.68 -2.00
C SER A 242 -17.68 3.64 -3.19
N LEU A 243 -18.32 3.25 -4.28
CA LEU A 243 -18.58 4.10 -5.46
C LEU A 243 -19.67 5.13 -5.20
#